data_AF-A0A2E3KDA8-F1
#
_entry.id   AF-A0A2E3KDA8-F1
#
_cell.length_a   1.000
_cell.length_b   1.000
_cell.length_c   1.000
_cell.angle_alpha   90.00
_cell.angle_beta   90.00
_cell.angle_gamma   90.00
#
_symmetry.space_group_name_H-M   'P 1'
#
loop_
_entity.id
_entity.type
_entity.pdbx_description
1 polymer ?
#
loop_
_entity_poly.entity_id
_entity_poly.type
_entity_poly.pdbx_seq_one_letter_code
_entity_poly.pdbx_strand_id
1 'polypeptide(L)'
;MAFSPVQSKPKGPSQEYLLLDYLQRLGRSVDGRMGVHLHLSRLRPQNRQEHHIRIAATTFESLSHLYDGQVFTLGSSDLVFICKDAPIEDIDATILKIRHLFNEDPLTFGEEEEDMARFSTWYNVETQHAEMLDLIKQMHRERERKNRVSAARRNDSNSDQAGLKMLTPEQLGKLEDFLARADLSNLMRRQPVCAITPSNPNPQAIFQELYISIDKLRDSILPDYDLASSLWLFRHLTQTLDLRMLQVLIHNDDSTIDSSFSINMNVQTILSPSFLQFDNSLKAVARGTVVIELQPIDIFSDMGAYMFARDFMRERGYRIALDGLNHQILQFIDREQLGFDLLKLIWSPEMADDNSGTRLDTLKEHVDRCGRARLIIARCDSDEAVRFGQSLGSTVYQGHYIDRLLANS
;
A
#
# COMPACT_ATOMS: atom_id res chain seq x y z
N MET A 1 -15.89 -25.08 15.10
CA MET A 1 -15.82 -25.53 13.69
C MET A 1 -14.38 -25.37 13.24
N ALA A 2 -13.72 -26.47 12.91
CA ALA A 2 -12.29 -26.48 12.59
C ALA A 2 -12.07 -26.00 11.15
N PHE A 3 -11.30 -24.93 10.98
CA PHE A 3 -10.79 -24.52 9.66
C PHE A 3 -9.68 -25.49 9.27
N SER A 4 -9.90 -26.24 8.19
CA SER A 4 -8.89 -27.11 7.59
C SER A 4 -7.81 -26.25 6.91
N PRO A 5 -6.52 -26.64 6.99
CA PRO A 5 -5.45 -25.95 6.29
C PRO A 5 -5.65 -26.08 4.77
N VAL A 6 -5.44 -24.98 4.06
CA VAL A 6 -5.49 -24.91 2.59
C VAL A 6 -4.40 -25.84 2.04
N GLN A 7 -4.79 -27.05 1.66
CA GLN A 7 -3.94 -27.93 0.87
C GLN A 7 -3.65 -27.26 -0.48
N SER A 8 -2.38 -27.14 -0.83
CA SER A 8 -1.93 -26.71 -2.14
C SER A 8 -2.49 -27.68 -3.19
N LYS A 9 -3.58 -27.29 -3.85
CA LYS A 9 -4.13 -28.05 -4.98
C LYS A 9 -3.03 -28.23 -6.04
N PRO A 10 -2.90 -29.42 -6.66
CA PRO A 10 -2.01 -29.59 -7.81
C PRO A 10 -2.39 -28.55 -8.86
N LYS A 11 -1.39 -27.87 -9.44
CA LYS A 11 -1.59 -26.85 -10.48
C LYS A 11 -2.38 -27.50 -11.63
N GLY A 12 -3.67 -27.18 -11.71
CA GLY A 12 -4.48 -27.52 -12.86
C GLY A 12 -3.92 -26.90 -14.15
N PRO A 13 -4.43 -27.29 -15.31
CA PRO A 13 -4.04 -26.69 -16.59
C PRO A 13 -4.20 -25.16 -16.54
N SER A 14 -3.28 -24.43 -17.17
CA SER A 14 -3.36 -22.97 -17.27
C SER A 14 -4.67 -22.52 -17.94
N GLN A 15 -5.18 -21.36 -17.57
CA GLN A 15 -6.42 -20.81 -18.15
C GLN A 15 -6.29 -20.57 -19.67
N GLU A 16 -5.11 -20.20 -20.17
CA GLU A 16 -4.84 -20.10 -21.62
C GLU A 16 -4.92 -21.46 -22.32
N TYR A 17 -4.52 -22.54 -21.63
CA TYR A 17 -4.65 -23.90 -22.17
C TYR A 17 -6.11 -24.34 -22.20
N LEU A 18 -6.88 -24.03 -21.15
CA LEU A 18 -8.32 -24.31 -21.10
C LEU A 18 -9.08 -23.54 -22.18
N LEU A 19 -8.74 -22.26 -22.39
CA LEU A 19 -9.29 -21.45 -23.48
C LEU A 19 -8.89 -22.00 -24.86
N LEU A 20 -7.63 -22.43 -25.03
CA LEU A 20 -7.16 -23.04 -26.27
C LEU A 20 -7.91 -24.34 -26.59
N ASP A 21 -8.06 -25.22 -25.60
CA ASP A 21 -8.82 -26.48 -25.73
C ASP A 21 -10.30 -26.19 -26.04
N TYR A 22 -10.91 -25.19 -25.39
CA TYR A 22 -12.26 -24.73 -25.69
C TYR A 22 -12.42 -24.27 -27.14
N LEU A 23 -11.54 -23.39 -27.62
CA LEU A 23 -11.55 -22.89 -29.01
C LEU A 23 -11.30 -24.01 -30.03
N GLN A 24 -10.46 -25.00 -29.72
CA GLN A 24 -10.24 -26.15 -30.59
C GLN A 24 -11.47 -27.06 -30.67
N ARG A 25 -12.16 -27.27 -29.54
CA ARG A 25 -13.38 -28.10 -29.47
C ARG A 25 -14.58 -27.45 -30.15
N LEU A 26 -14.63 -26.11 -30.19
CA LEU A 26 -15.65 -25.39 -30.92
C LEU A 26 -15.69 -25.81 -32.40
N GLY A 27 -14.56 -26.21 -33.00
CA GLY A 27 -14.52 -26.90 -34.28
C GLY A 27 -15.29 -26.18 -35.39
N ARG A 28 -16.40 -26.76 -35.86
CA ARG A 28 -17.31 -26.16 -36.86
C ARG A 28 -18.53 -25.44 -36.25
N SER A 29 -18.70 -25.49 -34.94
CA SER A 29 -19.83 -24.90 -34.19
C SER A 29 -19.51 -23.46 -33.76
N VAL A 30 -19.00 -22.65 -34.69
CA VAL A 30 -18.63 -21.25 -34.47
C VAL A 30 -19.74 -20.26 -34.82
N ASP A 31 -20.80 -20.75 -35.47
CA ASP A 31 -21.94 -19.94 -35.92
C ASP A 31 -22.56 -19.15 -34.78
N GLY A 32 -22.73 -17.84 -34.99
CA GLY A 32 -23.34 -16.92 -34.03
C GLY A 32 -22.49 -16.65 -32.77
N ARG A 33 -21.21 -17.06 -32.73
CA ARG A 33 -20.35 -16.82 -31.57
C ARG A 33 -19.56 -15.52 -31.66
N MET A 34 -19.54 -14.81 -30.54
CA MET A 34 -18.78 -13.58 -30.34
C MET A 34 -17.76 -13.77 -29.21
N GLY A 35 -16.61 -13.14 -29.35
CA GLY A 35 -15.53 -13.14 -28.38
C GLY A 35 -15.13 -11.71 -28.01
N VAL A 36 -14.86 -11.48 -26.74
CA VAL A 36 -14.32 -10.21 -26.23
C VAL A 36 -13.08 -10.50 -25.40
N HIS A 37 -12.00 -9.80 -25.68
CA HIS A 37 -10.77 -9.80 -24.89
C HIS A 37 -10.63 -8.45 -24.18
N LEU A 38 -10.69 -8.46 -22.86
CA LEU A 38 -10.46 -7.29 -22.01
C LEU A 38 -9.00 -7.24 -21.56
N HIS A 39 -8.33 -6.14 -21.89
CA HIS A 39 -6.90 -5.91 -21.65
C HIS A 39 -6.62 -5.40 -20.23
N LEU A 40 -7.18 -6.04 -19.21
CA LEU A 40 -7.00 -5.64 -17.81
C LEU A 40 -5.53 -5.66 -17.38
N SER A 41 -4.66 -6.41 -18.07
CA SER A 41 -3.21 -6.42 -17.88
C SER A 41 -2.54 -5.06 -18.12
N ARG A 42 -3.20 -4.14 -18.81
CA ARG A 42 -2.75 -2.76 -19.06
C ARG A 42 -3.08 -1.80 -17.91
N LEU A 43 -3.95 -2.20 -16.98
CA LEU A 43 -4.24 -1.43 -15.78
C LEU A 43 -2.98 -1.30 -14.90
N ARG A 44 -2.94 -0.24 -14.10
CA ARG A 44 -1.90 -0.07 -13.08
C ARG A 44 -1.90 -1.25 -12.09
N PRO A 45 -0.74 -1.67 -11.54
CA PRO A 45 -0.66 -2.83 -10.65
C PRO A 45 -1.63 -2.78 -9.46
N GLN A 46 -1.86 -1.59 -8.89
CA GLN A 46 -2.80 -1.40 -7.78
C GLN A 46 -4.25 -1.73 -8.13
N ASN A 47 -4.64 -1.55 -9.38
CA ASN A 47 -5.99 -1.84 -9.87
C ASN A 47 -6.15 -3.32 -10.26
N ARG A 48 -5.05 -4.09 -10.37
CA ARG A 48 -5.05 -5.51 -10.77
C ARG A 48 -5.02 -6.49 -9.59
N GLN A 49 -5.52 -6.09 -8.42
CA GLN A 49 -5.63 -6.99 -7.27
C GLN A 49 -6.51 -8.20 -7.63
N GLU A 50 -6.18 -9.36 -7.08
CA GLU A 50 -6.88 -10.63 -7.39
C GLU A 50 -8.40 -10.51 -7.22
N HIS A 51 -8.85 -9.82 -6.17
CA HIS A 51 -10.27 -9.61 -5.92
C HIS A 51 -10.95 -8.67 -6.92
N HIS A 52 -10.26 -7.65 -7.44
CA HIS A 52 -10.80 -6.79 -8.51
C HIS A 52 -11.00 -7.58 -9.80
N ILE A 53 -10.01 -8.38 -10.20
CA ILE A 53 -10.08 -9.22 -11.40
C ILE A 53 -11.20 -10.25 -11.26
N ARG A 54 -11.36 -10.84 -10.07
CA ARG A 54 -12.47 -11.74 -9.79
C ARG A 54 -13.84 -11.06 -9.94
N ILE A 55 -14.02 -9.86 -9.40
CA ILE A 55 -15.28 -9.10 -9.54
C ILE A 55 -15.56 -8.79 -11.02
N ALA A 56 -14.54 -8.35 -11.77
CA ALA A 56 -14.67 -8.10 -13.21
C ALA A 56 -15.09 -9.37 -13.97
N ALA A 57 -14.51 -10.53 -13.66
CA ALA A 57 -14.90 -11.81 -14.25
C ALA A 57 -16.34 -12.22 -13.88
N THR A 58 -16.74 -12.07 -12.61
CA THR A 58 -18.10 -12.35 -12.12
C THR A 58 -19.16 -11.45 -12.79
N THR A 59 -18.78 -10.26 -13.28
CA THR A 59 -19.71 -9.38 -13.98
C THR A 59 -20.22 -10.00 -15.30
N PHE A 60 -19.47 -10.93 -15.90
CA PHE A 60 -19.92 -11.71 -17.06
C PHE A 60 -20.75 -12.96 -16.72
N GLU A 61 -20.91 -13.32 -15.45
CA GLU A 61 -21.59 -14.57 -15.05
C GLU A 61 -23.05 -14.60 -15.52
N SER A 62 -23.76 -13.48 -15.40
CA SER A 62 -25.15 -13.39 -15.89
C SER A 62 -25.27 -13.61 -17.40
N LEU A 63 -24.37 -13.02 -18.20
CA LEU A 63 -24.33 -13.25 -19.66
C LEU A 63 -23.89 -14.68 -19.99
N SER A 64 -22.97 -15.24 -19.22
CA SER A 64 -22.49 -16.61 -19.38
C SER A 64 -23.64 -17.61 -19.27
N HIS A 65 -24.55 -17.41 -18.31
CA HIS A 65 -25.72 -18.27 -18.13
C HIS A 65 -26.81 -18.08 -19.20
N LEU A 66 -27.01 -16.86 -19.71
CA LEU A 66 -28.07 -16.56 -20.67
C LEU A 66 -27.73 -16.97 -22.11
N TYR A 67 -26.45 -16.89 -22.49
CA TYR A 67 -26.03 -16.94 -23.89
C TYR A 67 -24.95 -17.99 -24.19
N ASP A 68 -25.00 -19.15 -23.53
CA ASP A 68 -23.98 -20.22 -23.66
C ASP A 68 -22.55 -19.66 -23.63
N GLY A 69 -22.32 -18.78 -22.65
CA GLY A 69 -21.10 -17.99 -22.54
C GLY A 69 -20.12 -18.56 -21.54
N GLN A 70 -18.84 -18.28 -21.76
CA GLN A 70 -17.76 -18.69 -20.89
C GLN A 70 -16.73 -17.57 -20.75
N VAL A 71 -16.34 -17.28 -19.51
CA VAL A 71 -15.28 -16.34 -19.16
C VAL A 71 -14.02 -17.08 -18.74
N PHE A 72 -12.87 -16.62 -19.25
CA PHE A 72 -11.55 -17.15 -18.93
C PHE A 72 -10.68 -16.01 -18.38
N THR A 73 -10.18 -16.18 -17.16
CA THR A 73 -9.23 -15.25 -16.55
C THR A 73 -7.81 -15.71 -16.82
N LEU A 74 -7.10 -15.00 -17.70
CA LEU A 74 -5.75 -15.36 -18.13
C LEU A 74 -4.71 -15.04 -17.04
N GLY A 75 -3.51 -15.58 -17.16
CA GLY A 75 -2.40 -15.32 -16.23
C GLY A 75 -1.85 -13.90 -16.28
N SER A 76 -2.17 -13.15 -17.34
CA SER A 76 -1.92 -11.71 -17.43
C SER A 76 -2.91 -10.87 -16.62
N SER A 77 -3.94 -11.50 -16.04
CA SER A 77 -5.15 -10.88 -15.50
C SER A 77 -6.15 -10.38 -16.54
N ASP A 78 -5.88 -10.54 -17.83
CA ASP A 78 -6.86 -10.27 -18.88
C ASP A 78 -8.05 -11.23 -18.79
N LEU A 79 -9.21 -10.78 -19.29
CA LEU A 79 -10.40 -11.62 -19.38
C LEU A 79 -10.71 -11.90 -20.85
N VAL A 80 -11.04 -13.13 -21.17
CA VAL A 80 -11.61 -13.50 -22.47
C VAL A 80 -13.01 -14.05 -22.23
N PHE A 81 -14.02 -13.41 -22.81
CA PHE A 81 -15.40 -13.86 -22.77
C PHE A 81 -15.82 -14.33 -24.17
N ILE A 82 -16.39 -15.53 -24.27
CA ILE A 82 -16.94 -16.06 -25.53
C ILE A 82 -18.39 -16.47 -25.27
N CYS A 83 -19.32 -16.06 -26.11
CA CYS A 83 -20.74 -16.38 -26.00
C CYS A 83 -21.36 -16.65 -27.36
N LYS A 84 -22.58 -17.21 -27.37
CA LYS A 84 -23.36 -17.50 -28.56
C LYS A 84 -24.67 -16.71 -28.58
N ASP A 85 -24.97 -16.07 -29.69
CA ASP A 85 -26.24 -15.36 -29.95
C ASP A 85 -26.58 -14.27 -28.92
N ALA A 86 -25.59 -13.71 -28.23
CA ALA A 86 -25.76 -12.60 -27.30
C ALA A 86 -25.90 -11.26 -28.05
N PRO A 87 -26.85 -10.39 -27.68
CA PRO A 87 -26.92 -9.03 -28.21
C PRO A 87 -25.64 -8.24 -27.92
N ILE A 88 -25.15 -7.50 -28.90
CA ILE A 88 -23.95 -6.65 -28.75
C ILE A 88 -24.14 -5.65 -27.60
N GLU A 89 -25.34 -5.07 -27.50
CA GLU A 89 -25.71 -4.10 -26.45
C GLU A 89 -25.54 -4.66 -25.03
N ASP A 90 -25.86 -5.93 -24.81
CA ASP A 90 -25.74 -6.59 -23.49
C ASP A 90 -24.28 -6.79 -23.10
N ILE A 91 -23.45 -7.18 -24.07
CA ILE A 91 -22.01 -7.34 -23.89
C ILE A 91 -21.36 -5.97 -23.66
N ASP A 92 -21.69 -4.96 -24.47
CA ASP A 92 -21.21 -3.58 -24.31
C ASP A 92 -21.58 -2.99 -22.96
N ALA A 93 -22.82 -3.16 -22.52
CA ALA A 93 -23.26 -2.72 -21.19
C ALA A 93 -22.46 -3.38 -20.07
N THR A 94 -22.05 -4.64 -20.26
CA THR A 94 -21.21 -5.37 -19.30
C THR A 94 -19.77 -4.85 -19.32
N ILE A 95 -19.20 -4.59 -20.50
CA ILE A 95 -17.88 -3.96 -20.64
C ILE A 95 -17.86 -2.58 -19.99
N LEU A 96 -18.90 -1.76 -20.20
CA LEU A 96 -19.02 -0.44 -19.59
C LEU A 96 -19.11 -0.52 -18.05
N LYS A 97 -19.86 -1.48 -17.50
CA LYS A 97 -19.87 -1.72 -16.05
C LYS A 97 -18.48 -2.04 -15.52
N ILE A 98 -17.73 -2.91 -16.21
CA ILE A 98 -16.37 -3.26 -15.82
C ILE A 98 -15.44 -2.04 -15.94
N ARG A 99 -15.56 -1.24 -17.01
CA ARG A 99 -14.81 0.00 -17.17
C ARG A 99 -15.07 0.96 -16.01
N HIS A 100 -16.32 1.08 -15.56
CA HIS A 100 -16.67 1.89 -14.40
C HIS A 100 -16.09 1.38 -13.07
N LEU A 101 -15.94 0.06 -12.89
CA LEU A 101 -15.26 -0.50 -11.70
C LEU A 101 -13.78 -0.08 -11.61
N PHE A 102 -13.18 0.32 -12.74
CA PHE A 102 -11.81 0.80 -12.83
C PHE A 102 -11.74 2.29 -13.22
N ASN A 103 -12.75 3.07 -12.83
CA ASN A 103 -12.85 4.51 -13.14
C ASN A 103 -11.72 5.38 -12.55
N GLU A 104 -10.88 4.84 -11.66
CA GLU A 104 -9.70 5.52 -11.13
C GLU A 104 -8.41 5.23 -11.93
N ASP A 105 -8.48 4.34 -12.93
CA ASP A 105 -7.36 3.99 -13.80
C ASP A 105 -7.37 4.82 -15.09
N PRO A 106 -6.25 5.45 -15.49
CA PRO A 106 -6.18 6.20 -16.75
C PRO A 106 -6.57 5.41 -18.01
N LEU A 107 -6.46 4.08 -17.99
CA LEU A 107 -6.89 3.21 -19.09
C LEU A 107 -8.40 3.32 -19.37
N THR A 108 -9.21 3.74 -18.38
CA THR A 108 -10.66 3.86 -18.50
C THR A 108 -11.14 5.28 -18.78
N PHE A 109 -10.22 6.24 -18.91
CA PHE A 109 -10.54 7.62 -19.27
C PHE A 109 -10.82 7.75 -20.77
N GLY A 110 -11.71 8.68 -21.10
CA GLY A 110 -12.19 8.91 -22.46
C GLY A 110 -13.38 8.02 -22.85
N GLU A 111 -14.14 8.46 -23.84
CA GLU A 111 -15.35 7.78 -24.36
C GLU A 111 -15.26 7.57 -25.88
N GLU A 112 -14.12 7.89 -26.49
CA GLU A 112 -13.92 7.74 -27.93
C GLU A 112 -13.68 6.27 -28.29
N GLU A 113 -13.93 5.91 -29.56
CA GLU A 113 -13.81 4.54 -30.06
C GLU A 113 -12.38 3.99 -29.89
N GLU A 114 -11.37 4.86 -30.02
CA GLU A 114 -9.97 4.52 -29.76
C GLU A 114 -9.70 4.19 -28.27
N ASP A 115 -10.39 4.85 -27.34
CA ASP A 115 -10.29 4.61 -25.89
C ASP A 115 -10.90 3.27 -25.50
N MET A 116 -11.99 2.91 -26.17
CA MET A 116 -12.68 1.64 -25.97
C MET A 116 -11.85 0.48 -26.54
N ALA A 117 -11.23 0.66 -27.71
CA ALA A 117 -10.35 -0.34 -28.34
C ALA A 117 -9.07 -0.63 -27.52
N ARG A 118 -8.61 0.33 -26.70
CA ARG A 118 -7.49 0.13 -25.77
C ARG A 118 -7.85 -0.78 -24.59
N PHE A 119 -9.13 -0.80 -24.20
CA PHE A 119 -9.64 -1.55 -23.06
C PHE A 119 -10.18 -2.93 -23.45
N SER A 120 -10.85 -3.04 -24.59
CA SER A 120 -11.40 -4.31 -25.10
C SER A 120 -11.16 -4.49 -26.60
N THR A 121 -11.06 -5.74 -27.04
CA THR A 121 -11.01 -6.13 -28.45
C THR A 121 -12.07 -7.17 -28.73
N TRP A 122 -12.82 -6.96 -29.81
CA TRP A 122 -13.91 -7.80 -30.25
C TRP A 122 -13.46 -8.77 -31.33
N TYR A 123 -14.02 -9.97 -31.31
CA TYR A 123 -13.79 -11.03 -32.28
C TYR A 123 -15.14 -11.60 -32.70
N ASN A 124 -15.41 -11.60 -34.00
CA ASN A 124 -16.46 -12.43 -34.55
C ASN A 124 -15.88 -13.85 -34.68
N VAL A 125 -16.23 -14.76 -33.78
CA VAL A 125 -15.59 -16.08 -33.70
C VAL A 125 -15.93 -16.93 -34.92
N GLU A 126 -17.08 -16.69 -35.57
CA GLU A 126 -17.48 -17.38 -36.80
C GLU A 126 -16.49 -17.12 -37.95
N THR A 127 -16.04 -15.87 -38.10
CA THR A 127 -15.17 -15.46 -39.21
C THR A 127 -13.69 -15.37 -38.83
N GLN A 128 -13.39 -15.08 -37.57
CA GLN A 128 -12.04 -14.82 -37.04
C GLN A 128 -11.53 -15.94 -36.11
N HIS A 129 -12.14 -17.14 -36.18
CA HIS A 129 -11.74 -18.29 -35.35
C HIS A 129 -10.24 -18.57 -35.40
N ALA A 130 -9.67 -18.61 -36.62
CA ALA A 130 -8.25 -18.92 -36.83
C ALA A 130 -7.31 -17.85 -36.23
N GLU A 131 -7.67 -16.57 -36.38
CA GLU A 131 -6.92 -15.44 -35.83
C GLU A 131 -6.91 -15.48 -34.30
N MET A 132 -8.09 -15.65 -33.69
CA MET A 132 -8.22 -15.76 -32.24
C MET A 132 -7.46 -16.98 -31.71
N LEU A 133 -7.53 -18.12 -32.39
CA LEU A 133 -6.82 -19.33 -32.01
C LEU A 133 -5.30 -19.15 -32.02
N ASP A 134 -4.75 -18.47 -33.02
CA ASP A 134 -3.32 -18.21 -33.11
C ASP A 134 -2.85 -17.18 -32.08
N LEU A 135 -3.65 -16.16 -31.78
CA LEU A 135 -3.40 -15.23 -30.68
C LEU A 135 -3.30 -15.97 -29.35
N ILE A 136 -4.27 -16.82 -29.01
CA ILE A 136 -4.26 -17.57 -27.73
C ILE A 136 -3.08 -18.56 -27.68
N LYS A 137 -2.72 -19.20 -28.79
CA LYS A 137 -1.49 -20.03 -28.86
C LYS A 137 -0.24 -19.22 -28.56
N GLN A 138 -0.13 -18.00 -29.09
CA GLN A 138 1.00 -17.12 -28.82
C GLN A 138 1.06 -16.75 -27.33
N MET A 139 -0.07 -16.34 -26.74
CA MET A 139 -0.16 -16.01 -25.31
C MET A 139 0.25 -17.20 -24.43
N HIS A 140 -0.21 -18.42 -24.76
CA HIS A 140 0.17 -19.63 -24.04
C HIS A 140 1.70 -19.90 -24.13
N ARG A 141 2.30 -19.78 -25.33
CA ARG A 141 3.75 -19.94 -25.52
C ARG A 141 4.56 -18.90 -24.76
N GLU A 142 4.13 -17.64 -24.78
CA GLU A 142 4.79 -16.55 -24.06
C GLU A 142 4.74 -16.76 -22.54
N ARG A 143 3.60 -17.23 -22.02
CA ARG A 143 3.46 -17.60 -20.60
C ARG A 143 4.42 -18.73 -20.22
N GLU A 144 4.48 -19.80 -21.01
CA GLU A 144 5.40 -20.92 -20.76
C GLU A 144 6.87 -20.46 -20.79
N ARG A 145 7.22 -19.56 -21.73
CA ARG A 145 8.56 -18.97 -21.78
C ARG A 145 8.86 -18.12 -20.54
N LYS A 146 7.94 -17.24 -20.11
CA LYS A 146 8.10 -16.42 -18.89
C LYS A 146 8.20 -17.28 -17.64
N ASN A 147 7.42 -18.37 -17.55
CA ASN A 147 7.49 -19.33 -16.44
C ASN A 147 8.85 -20.03 -16.37
N ARG A 148 9.43 -20.44 -17.50
CA ARG A 148 10.77 -21.06 -17.54
C ARG A 148 11.87 -20.09 -17.11
N VAL A 149 11.81 -18.84 -17.56
CA VAL A 149 12.79 -17.80 -17.19
C VAL A 149 12.67 -17.39 -15.72
N SER A 150 11.44 -17.26 -15.20
CA SER A 150 11.21 -16.95 -13.78
C SER A 150 11.54 -18.12 -12.85
N ALA A 151 11.35 -19.37 -13.28
CA ALA A 151 11.83 -20.55 -12.55
C ALA A 151 13.36 -20.59 -12.47
N ALA A 152 14.07 -20.20 -13.52
CA ALA A 152 15.53 -20.07 -13.51
C ALA A 152 16.04 -18.93 -12.60
N ARG A 153 15.33 -17.78 -12.56
CA ARG A 153 15.67 -16.64 -11.69
C ARG A 153 15.31 -16.87 -10.22
N ARG A 154 14.24 -17.63 -9.92
CA ARG A 154 13.83 -17.97 -8.55
C ARG A 154 14.82 -18.84 -7.79
N ASN A 155 15.77 -19.48 -8.47
CA ASN A 155 16.85 -20.21 -7.80
C ASN A 155 17.96 -19.29 -7.28
N ASP A 156 18.03 -18.02 -7.70
CA ASP A 156 19.15 -17.11 -7.43
C ASP A 156 18.79 -15.98 -6.44
N SER A 157 17.51 -15.67 -6.25
CA SER A 157 17.06 -14.48 -5.51
C SER A 157 16.11 -14.77 -4.32
N ASN A 158 15.94 -16.03 -3.94
CA ASN A 158 14.81 -16.48 -3.10
C ASN A 158 15.22 -17.02 -1.71
N SER A 159 16.44 -16.74 -1.23
CA SER A 159 16.91 -17.25 0.06
C SER A 159 16.40 -16.49 1.28
N ASP A 160 16.02 -15.21 1.17
CA ASP A 160 15.95 -14.36 2.38
C ASP A 160 14.53 -13.94 2.83
N GLN A 161 13.47 -14.07 2.04
CA GLN A 161 12.12 -13.64 2.48
C GLN A 161 10.95 -14.60 2.17
N ALA A 162 11.12 -15.62 1.32
CA ALA A 162 10.02 -16.50 0.93
C ALA A 162 9.67 -17.61 1.95
N GLY A 163 10.31 -17.62 3.14
CA GLY A 163 10.18 -18.67 4.15
C GLY A 163 9.55 -18.26 5.49
N LEU A 164 9.18 -16.98 5.68
CA LEU A 164 8.66 -16.50 6.96
C LEU A 164 7.24 -17.02 7.23
N LYS A 165 7.02 -17.52 8.45
CA LYS A 165 5.72 -17.98 8.94
C LYS A 165 4.88 -16.77 9.38
N MET A 166 3.55 -16.90 9.28
CA MET A 166 2.63 -15.87 9.79
C MET A 166 2.69 -15.81 11.32
N LEU A 167 2.64 -14.60 11.87
CA LEU A 167 2.56 -14.37 13.30
C LEU A 167 1.23 -14.90 13.85
N THR A 168 1.30 -15.64 14.95
CA THR A 168 0.12 -16.17 15.64
C THR A 168 -0.03 -15.51 17.02
N PRO A 169 -1.23 -15.51 17.62
CA PRO A 169 -1.44 -14.97 18.96
C PRO A 169 -0.52 -15.58 20.03
N GLU A 170 -0.20 -16.87 19.93
CA GLU A 170 0.72 -17.54 20.85
C GLU A 170 2.15 -16.99 20.75
N GLN A 171 2.62 -16.75 19.52
CA GLN A 171 3.96 -16.18 19.30
C GLN A 171 4.01 -14.71 19.72
N LEU A 172 2.92 -13.97 19.52
CA LEU A 172 2.80 -12.61 20.04
C LEU A 172 2.89 -12.59 21.56
N GLY A 173 2.16 -13.46 22.27
CA GLY A 173 2.24 -13.53 23.74
C GLY A 173 3.67 -13.80 24.26
N LYS A 174 4.42 -14.70 23.60
CA LYS A 174 5.84 -14.94 23.93
C LYS A 174 6.71 -13.70 23.70
N LEU A 175 6.45 -12.98 22.62
CA LEU A 175 7.15 -11.73 22.30
C LEU A 175 6.85 -10.66 23.36
N GLU A 176 5.61 -10.54 23.82
CA GLU A 176 5.23 -9.58 24.86
C GLU A 176 5.86 -9.90 26.21
N ASP A 177 5.88 -11.18 26.61
CA ASP A 177 6.57 -11.62 27.82
C ASP A 177 8.07 -11.30 27.79
N PHE A 178 8.70 -11.44 26.62
CA PHE A 178 10.09 -11.06 26.42
C PHE A 178 10.28 -9.55 26.50
N LEU A 179 9.49 -8.80 25.72
CA LEU A 179 9.49 -7.33 25.72
C LEU A 179 9.25 -6.81 27.13
N ALA A 180 8.51 -7.55 27.96
CA ALA A 180 8.19 -7.14 29.31
C ALA A 180 9.42 -6.97 30.23
N ARG A 181 10.52 -7.67 29.91
CA ARG A 181 11.73 -7.78 30.73
C ARG A 181 12.99 -7.33 30.01
N ALA A 182 12.94 -7.18 28.69
CA ALA A 182 14.09 -6.86 27.86
C ALA A 182 14.43 -5.36 27.89
N ASP A 183 15.72 -5.05 27.89
CA ASP A 183 16.21 -3.70 27.60
C ASP A 183 16.20 -3.46 26.08
N LEU A 184 15.34 -2.56 25.62
CA LEU A 184 15.17 -2.25 24.21
C LEU A 184 16.06 -1.09 23.74
N SER A 185 16.93 -0.56 24.58
CA SER A 185 17.81 0.58 24.24
C SER A 185 18.66 0.28 23.00
N ASN A 186 19.10 -0.98 22.82
CA ASN A 186 19.87 -1.42 21.65
C ASN A 186 19.04 -1.56 20.36
N LEU A 187 17.71 -1.70 20.47
CA LEU A 187 16.78 -1.79 19.35
C LEU A 187 16.25 -0.43 18.92
N MET A 188 16.35 0.57 19.79
CA MET A 188 16.00 1.96 19.48
C MET A 188 16.91 2.48 18.35
N ARG A 189 16.27 3.10 17.37
CA ARG A 189 16.89 3.76 16.24
C ARG A 189 16.42 5.20 16.18
N ARG A 190 17.18 5.98 15.43
CA ARG A 190 16.95 7.41 15.22
C ARG A 190 17.01 7.64 13.73
N GLN A 191 15.98 8.28 13.18
CA GLN A 191 16.02 8.72 11.80
C GLN A 191 15.88 10.24 11.75
N PRO A 192 16.82 10.96 11.10
CA PRO A 192 16.73 12.40 10.99
C PRO A 192 15.58 12.79 10.05
N VAL A 193 14.84 13.82 10.45
CA VAL A 193 13.92 14.56 9.59
C VAL A 193 14.62 15.86 9.20
N CYS A 194 14.83 16.07 7.90
CA CYS A 194 15.69 17.13 7.40
C CYS A 194 14.92 18.21 6.63
N ALA A 195 15.34 19.46 6.81
CA ALA A 195 15.00 20.55 5.92
C ALA A 195 15.88 20.50 4.67
N ILE A 196 15.26 20.59 3.50
CA ILE A 196 15.93 20.87 2.23
C ILE A 196 15.18 22.04 1.60
N THR A 197 15.87 23.14 1.35
CA THR A 197 15.25 24.37 0.84
C THR A 197 15.85 24.76 -0.50
N PRO A 198 15.15 25.52 -1.36
CA PRO A 198 15.73 26.01 -2.61
C PRO A 198 17.02 26.83 -2.41
N SER A 199 17.15 27.53 -1.27
CA SER A 199 18.34 28.30 -0.93
C SER A 199 19.49 27.46 -0.33
N ASN A 200 19.19 26.28 0.20
CA ASN A 200 20.19 25.35 0.72
C ASN A 200 19.79 23.90 0.37
N PRO A 201 20.39 23.32 -0.69
CA PRO A 201 20.08 21.96 -1.12
C PRO A 201 20.70 20.88 -0.22
N ASN A 202 21.63 21.25 0.67
CA ASN A 202 22.21 20.31 1.62
C ASN A 202 21.21 20.07 2.77
N PRO A 203 20.91 18.81 3.12
CA PRO A 203 19.95 18.49 4.17
C PRO A 203 20.42 19.00 5.53
N GLN A 204 19.51 19.64 6.26
CA GLN A 204 19.73 20.09 7.64
C GLN A 204 18.77 19.36 8.58
N ALA A 205 19.29 18.56 9.51
CA ALA A 205 18.46 17.86 10.49
C ALA A 205 17.72 18.85 11.40
N ILE A 206 16.38 18.73 11.47
CA ILE A 206 15.50 19.58 12.30
C ILE A 206 15.16 18.87 13.61
N PHE A 207 14.80 17.58 13.51
CA PHE A 207 14.50 16.71 14.63
C PHE A 207 14.75 15.25 14.23
N GLN A 208 14.63 14.33 15.18
CA GLN A 208 14.83 12.90 14.94
C GLN A 208 13.59 12.10 15.32
N GLU A 209 13.15 11.19 14.46
CA GLU A 209 12.15 10.18 14.82
C GLU A 209 12.83 9.04 15.57
N LEU A 210 12.33 8.76 16.77
CA LEU A 210 12.76 7.63 17.58
C LEU A 210 11.78 6.46 17.37
N TYR A 211 12.33 5.31 16.99
CA TYR A 211 11.53 4.12 16.72
C TYR A 211 12.25 2.84 17.15
N ILE A 212 11.48 1.79 17.41
CA ILE A 212 12.03 0.45 17.66
C ILE A 212 12.11 -0.28 16.32
N SER A 213 13.30 -0.76 15.97
CA SER A 213 13.50 -1.51 14.73
C SER A 213 12.80 -2.86 14.79
N ILE A 214 11.71 -3.01 14.02
CA ILE A 214 10.97 -4.26 13.91
C ILE A 214 11.83 -5.36 13.27
N ASP A 215 12.66 -5.04 12.28
CA ASP A 215 13.56 -6.01 11.66
C ASP A 215 14.55 -6.59 12.68
N LYS A 216 15.19 -5.74 13.48
CA LYS A 216 16.11 -6.21 14.52
C LYS A 216 15.40 -6.93 15.66
N LEU A 217 14.18 -6.51 16.00
CA LEU A 217 13.34 -7.21 16.96
C LEU A 217 13.01 -8.63 16.48
N ARG A 218 12.60 -8.76 15.21
CA ARG A 218 12.35 -10.04 14.54
C ARG A 218 13.59 -10.91 14.58
N ASP A 219 14.71 -10.41 14.05
CA ASP A 219 15.96 -11.16 13.94
C ASP A 219 16.47 -11.64 15.30
N SER A 220 16.19 -10.89 16.37
CA SER A 220 16.61 -11.23 17.73
C SER A 220 15.70 -12.24 18.45
N ILE A 221 14.41 -12.33 18.13
CA ILE A 221 13.43 -13.05 18.96
C ILE A 221 12.62 -14.07 18.14
N LEU A 222 12.13 -13.67 16.96
CA LEU A 222 11.26 -14.49 16.10
C LEU A 222 11.74 -14.40 14.64
N PRO A 223 12.96 -14.86 14.30
CA PRO A 223 13.56 -14.69 12.97
C PRO A 223 12.77 -15.42 11.87
N ASP A 224 12.04 -16.49 12.22
CA ASP A 224 11.25 -17.28 11.28
C ASP A 224 9.85 -16.70 11.03
N TYR A 225 9.47 -15.58 11.66
CA TYR A 225 8.11 -15.03 11.59
C TYR A 225 8.08 -13.64 10.98
N ASP A 226 7.04 -13.38 10.17
CA ASP A 226 6.71 -12.04 9.72
C ASP A 226 5.83 -11.35 10.77
N LEU A 227 6.42 -10.40 11.51
CA LEU A 227 5.72 -9.64 12.55
C LEU A 227 4.62 -8.74 11.98
N ALA A 228 4.72 -8.35 10.71
CA ALA A 228 3.75 -7.49 10.03
C ALA A 228 2.67 -8.28 9.26
N SER A 229 2.70 -9.61 9.29
CA SER A 229 1.76 -10.47 8.55
C SER A 229 0.29 -10.32 8.95
N SER A 230 0.01 -9.82 10.17
CA SER A 230 -1.36 -9.57 10.65
C SER A 230 -1.47 -8.17 11.24
N LEU A 231 -2.30 -7.34 10.61
CA LEU A 231 -2.54 -5.95 11.02
C LEU A 231 -2.97 -5.84 12.49
N TRP A 232 -3.86 -6.72 12.96
CA TRP A 232 -4.38 -6.68 14.33
C TRP A 232 -3.35 -7.13 15.37
N LEU A 233 -2.56 -8.15 15.06
CA LEU A 233 -1.49 -8.62 15.95
C LEU A 233 -0.35 -7.60 15.99
N PHE A 234 -0.01 -7.02 14.84
CA PHE A 234 0.99 -5.95 14.76
C PHE A 234 0.54 -4.71 15.53
N ARG A 235 -0.75 -4.34 15.45
CA ARG A 235 -1.30 -3.24 16.26
C ARG A 235 -1.16 -3.52 17.75
N HIS A 236 -1.50 -4.71 18.22
CA HIS A 236 -1.32 -5.06 19.63
C HIS A 236 0.16 -5.02 20.05
N LEU A 237 1.04 -5.55 19.20
CA LEU A 237 2.49 -5.45 19.39
C LEU A 237 2.96 -4.00 19.51
N THR A 238 2.46 -3.09 18.66
CA THR A 238 2.87 -1.67 18.70
C THR A 238 2.50 -1.00 20.01
N GLN A 239 1.36 -1.34 20.63
CA GLN A 239 1.00 -0.81 21.96
C GLN A 239 2.00 -1.27 23.03
N THR A 240 2.41 -2.54 22.99
CA THR A 240 3.45 -3.06 23.90
C THR A 240 4.79 -2.38 23.66
N LEU A 241 5.15 -2.12 22.41
CA LEU A 241 6.39 -1.41 22.04
C LEU A 241 6.38 0.05 22.47
N ASP A 242 5.25 0.76 22.36
CA ASP A 242 5.10 2.14 22.83
C ASP A 242 5.42 2.25 24.33
N LEU A 243 4.83 1.37 25.14
CA LEU A 243 5.06 1.34 26.59
C LEU A 243 6.54 1.15 26.91
N ARG A 244 7.24 0.32 26.13
CA ARG A 244 8.67 0.10 26.29
C ARG A 244 9.50 1.29 25.81
N MET A 245 9.09 1.94 24.74
CA MET A 245 9.72 3.18 24.26
C MET A 245 9.65 4.26 25.34
N LEU A 246 8.48 4.47 25.98
CA LEU A 246 8.34 5.41 27.08
C LEU A 246 9.27 5.09 28.25
N GLN A 247 9.40 3.81 28.63
CA GLN A 247 10.33 3.40 29.68
C GLN A 247 11.79 3.69 29.32
N VAL A 248 12.20 3.40 28.09
CA VAL A 248 13.54 3.69 27.58
C VAL A 248 13.82 5.19 27.61
N LEU A 249 12.84 6.03 27.28
CA LEU A 249 12.98 7.49 27.32
C LEU A 249 13.03 8.06 28.74
N ILE A 250 12.30 7.47 29.69
CA ILE A 250 12.35 7.89 31.11
C ILE A 250 13.71 7.61 31.75
N HIS A 251 14.36 6.49 31.39
CA HIS A 251 15.58 6.02 32.05
C HIS A 251 16.87 6.44 31.35
N ASN A 252 16.83 6.85 30.09
CA ASN A 252 18.02 7.31 29.38
C ASN A 252 18.29 8.80 29.67
N ASP A 253 19.36 9.08 30.41
CA ASP A 253 19.99 10.41 30.58
C ASP A 253 20.73 10.88 29.30
N ASP A 254 20.20 10.53 28.13
CA ASP A 254 20.85 10.79 26.86
C ASP A 254 20.69 12.29 26.52
N SER A 255 21.82 13.01 26.47
CA SER A 255 21.92 14.42 26.04
C SER A 255 21.30 14.71 24.66
N THR A 256 20.93 13.67 23.90
CA THR A 256 20.19 13.82 22.63
C THR A 256 18.68 14.03 22.81
N ILE A 257 18.11 13.72 23.99
CA ILE A 257 16.73 14.09 24.37
C ILE A 257 16.62 15.62 24.58
N ASP A 258 17.74 16.32 24.74
CA ASP A 258 17.77 17.79 24.73
C ASP A 258 17.48 18.39 23.34
N SER A 259 17.51 17.58 22.28
CA SER A 259 17.12 17.97 20.92
C SER A 259 15.66 17.62 20.63
N SER A 260 15.05 18.29 19.63
CA SER A 260 13.67 17.98 19.25
C SER A 260 13.59 16.57 18.66
N PHE A 261 12.55 15.81 19.02
CA PHE A 261 12.35 14.45 18.53
C PHE A 261 10.87 14.12 18.33
N SER A 262 10.59 13.08 17.56
CA SER A 262 9.26 12.52 17.39
C SER A 262 9.20 11.05 17.80
N ILE A 263 8.03 10.61 18.25
CA ILE A 263 7.75 9.22 18.64
C ILE A 263 6.38 8.80 18.12
N ASN A 264 6.32 7.59 17.56
CA ASN A 264 5.05 6.95 17.23
C ASN A 264 4.37 6.50 18.52
N MET A 265 3.07 6.75 18.63
CA MET A 265 2.25 6.33 19.76
C MET A 265 0.88 5.87 19.28
N ASN A 266 0.30 4.94 20.03
CA ASN A 266 -1.12 4.68 20.00
C ASN A 266 -1.86 5.62 20.97
N VAL A 267 -3.09 6.00 20.65
CA VAL A 267 -4.03 6.79 21.45
C VAL A 267 -4.20 6.18 22.84
N GLN A 268 -4.35 4.85 22.92
CA GLN A 268 -4.46 4.16 24.21
C GLN A 268 -3.19 4.26 25.05
N THR A 269 -2.01 4.32 24.42
CA THR A 269 -0.75 4.51 25.13
C THR A 269 -0.66 5.93 25.71
N ILE A 270 -1.11 6.95 24.98
CA ILE A 270 -1.13 8.35 25.44
C ILE A 270 -2.02 8.51 26.69
N LEU A 271 -3.13 7.78 26.74
CA LEU A 271 -4.06 7.80 27.87
C LEU A 271 -3.62 6.92 29.04
N SER A 272 -2.48 6.24 28.92
CA SER A 272 -1.99 5.30 29.94
C SER A 272 -1.25 5.99 31.08
N PRO A 273 -1.17 5.36 32.28
CA PRO A 273 -0.32 5.84 33.36
C PRO A 273 1.16 5.94 32.98
N SER A 274 1.65 5.10 32.08
CA SER A 274 3.04 5.12 31.62
C SER A 274 3.37 6.41 30.87
N PHE A 275 2.43 6.93 30.07
CA PHE A 275 2.60 8.22 29.42
C PHE A 275 2.62 9.37 30.43
N LEU A 276 1.80 9.31 31.48
CA LEU A 276 1.86 10.30 32.57
C LEU A 276 3.21 10.29 33.30
N GLN A 277 3.81 9.11 33.50
CA GLN A 277 5.15 9.01 34.09
C GLN A 277 6.20 9.64 33.17
N PHE A 278 6.13 9.36 31.87
CA PHE A 278 6.98 9.99 30.87
C PHE A 278 6.81 11.51 30.85
N ASP A 279 5.57 12.00 30.82
CA ASP A 279 5.26 13.44 30.84
C ASP A 279 5.80 14.16 32.08
N ASN A 280 5.76 13.50 33.24
CA ASN A 280 6.30 14.03 34.48
C ASN A 280 7.82 14.01 34.53
N SER A 281 8.47 13.14 33.77
CA SER A 281 9.94 13.10 33.64
C SER A 281 10.48 14.26 32.79
N LEU A 282 9.67 14.79 31.87
CA LEU A 282 10.06 15.90 31.00
C LEU A 282 9.98 17.26 31.70
N LYS A 283 10.97 18.11 31.43
CA LYS A 283 10.90 19.55 31.79
C LYS A 283 9.80 20.23 30.97
N ALA A 284 9.10 21.20 31.55
CA ALA A 284 7.99 21.88 30.88
C ALA A 284 8.39 22.51 29.52
N VAL A 285 9.59 23.05 29.41
CA VAL A 285 10.11 23.65 28.16
C VAL A 285 10.40 22.59 27.08
N ALA A 286 10.72 21.36 27.48
CA ALA A 286 11.04 20.27 26.55
C ALA A 286 9.78 19.66 25.89
N ARG A 287 8.58 19.83 26.46
CA ARG A 287 7.35 19.26 25.86
C ARG A 287 7.09 19.79 24.45
N GLY A 288 7.37 21.08 24.23
CA GLY A 288 7.25 21.74 22.92
C GLY A 288 8.22 21.26 21.85
N THR A 289 9.22 20.44 22.22
CA THR A 289 10.20 19.84 21.30
C THR A 289 9.87 18.38 21.00
N VAL A 290 8.83 17.81 21.61
CA VAL A 290 8.36 16.45 21.38
C VAL A 290 7.16 16.46 20.43
N VAL A 291 7.27 15.69 19.35
CA VAL A 291 6.19 15.44 18.40
C VAL A 291 5.63 14.03 18.61
N ILE A 292 4.34 13.91 18.90
CA ILE A 292 3.65 12.63 18.98
C ILE A 292 3.06 12.30 17.62
N GLU A 293 3.51 11.21 17.01
CA GLU A 293 3.04 10.74 15.71
C GLU A 293 1.93 9.69 15.90
N LEU A 294 0.78 9.92 15.28
CA LEU A 294 -0.40 9.04 15.36
C LEU A 294 -0.76 8.51 13.97
N GLN A 295 -1.23 7.27 13.92
CA GLN A 295 -1.70 6.64 12.69
C GLN A 295 -3.22 6.85 12.50
N PRO A 296 -3.70 7.10 11.26
CA PRO A 296 -5.13 7.27 10.97
C PRO A 296 -6.00 6.12 11.49
N ILE A 297 -5.55 4.88 11.33
CA ILE A 297 -6.30 3.69 11.76
C ILE A 297 -6.58 3.69 13.27
N ASP A 298 -5.66 4.21 14.07
CA ASP A 298 -5.80 4.23 15.52
C ASP A 298 -6.77 5.33 15.95
N ILE A 299 -6.65 6.51 15.34
CA ILE A 299 -7.55 7.65 15.55
C ILE A 299 -9.00 7.29 15.19
N PHE A 300 -9.22 6.77 13.99
CA PHE A 300 -10.58 6.46 13.51
C PHE A 300 -11.20 5.25 14.19
N SER A 301 -10.41 4.43 14.89
CA SER A 301 -10.96 3.32 15.68
C SER A 301 -11.66 3.77 16.97
N ASP A 302 -11.25 4.92 17.53
CA ASP A 302 -11.92 5.56 18.68
C ASP A 302 -11.67 7.08 18.65
N MET A 303 -12.54 7.77 17.91
CA MET A 303 -12.45 9.22 17.75
C MET A 303 -12.65 9.96 19.09
N GLY A 304 -13.46 9.42 20.00
CA GLY A 304 -13.70 10.03 21.30
C GLY A 304 -12.44 10.04 22.17
N ALA A 305 -11.76 8.88 22.26
CA ALA A 305 -10.49 8.77 22.95
C ALA A 305 -9.41 9.65 22.32
N TYR A 306 -9.35 9.72 20.99
CA TYR A 306 -8.41 10.62 20.29
C TYR A 306 -8.65 12.08 20.65
N MET A 307 -9.89 12.57 20.62
CA MET A 307 -10.19 13.97 20.92
C MET A 307 -9.74 14.35 22.34
N PHE A 308 -9.97 13.45 23.31
CA PHE A 308 -9.48 13.64 24.68
C PHE A 308 -7.94 13.61 24.75
N ALA A 309 -7.29 12.64 24.12
CA ALA A 309 -5.83 12.53 24.07
C ALA A 309 -5.19 13.76 23.43
N ARG A 310 -5.78 14.27 22.34
CA ARG A 310 -5.35 15.48 21.62
C ARG A 310 -5.40 16.69 22.52
N ASP A 311 -6.52 16.92 23.21
CA ASP A 311 -6.68 18.08 24.09
C ASP A 311 -5.70 17.99 25.28
N PHE A 312 -5.56 16.80 25.86
CA PHE A 312 -4.57 16.50 26.90
C PHE A 312 -3.12 16.79 26.46
N MET A 313 -2.73 16.38 25.25
CA MET A 313 -1.39 16.62 24.70
C MET A 313 -1.16 18.11 24.43
N ARG A 314 -2.16 18.81 23.88
CA ARG A 314 -2.07 20.24 23.57
C ARG A 314 -1.97 21.11 24.82
N GLU A 315 -2.77 20.82 25.85
CA GLU A 315 -2.68 21.52 27.13
C GLU A 315 -1.28 21.40 27.77
N ARG A 316 -0.58 20.31 27.49
CA ARG A 316 0.80 20.07 27.94
C ARG A 316 1.88 20.61 27.00
N GLY A 317 1.51 21.11 25.82
CA GLY A 317 2.41 21.73 24.87
C GLY A 317 3.13 20.77 23.92
N TYR A 318 2.68 19.51 23.80
CA TYR A 318 3.18 18.59 22.76
C TYR A 318 2.73 19.04 21.37
N ARG A 319 3.50 18.69 20.34
CA ARG A 319 3.05 18.77 18.94
C ARG A 319 2.52 17.42 18.49
N ILE A 320 1.56 17.42 17.58
CA ILE A 320 0.92 16.20 17.08
C ILE A 320 1.13 16.10 15.57
N ALA A 321 1.63 14.95 15.09
CA ALA A 321 1.74 14.64 13.68
C ALA A 321 0.76 13.52 13.29
N LEU A 322 0.15 13.64 12.12
CA LEU A 322 -0.54 12.52 11.48
C LEU A 322 0.43 11.81 10.55
N ASP A 323 0.78 10.56 10.87
CA ASP A 323 1.71 9.75 10.11
C ASP A 323 1.00 8.78 9.16
N GLY A 324 1.75 8.20 8.22
CA GLY A 324 1.25 7.11 7.38
C GLY A 324 0.28 7.52 6.28
N LEU A 325 0.19 8.82 5.94
CA LEU A 325 -0.71 9.28 4.89
C LEU A 325 -0.19 8.88 3.52
N ASN A 326 -1.08 8.40 2.66
CA ASN A 326 -0.85 8.34 1.23
C ASN A 326 -1.65 9.45 0.52
N HIS A 327 -1.43 9.64 -0.78
CA HIS A 327 -2.11 10.68 -1.56
C HIS A 327 -3.64 10.52 -1.59
N GLN A 328 -4.15 9.29 -1.46
CA GLN A 328 -5.59 8.99 -1.47
C GLN A 328 -6.26 9.30 -0.13
N ILE A 329 -5.55 9.16 0.99
CA ILE A 329 -6.09 9.44 2.33
C ILE A 329 -5.97 10.94 2.62
N LEU A 330 -4.88 11.58 2.21
CA LEU A 330 -4.60 12.99 2.49
C LEU A 330 -5.76 13.91 2.09
N GLN A 331 -6.46 13.62 0.99
CA GLN A 331 -7.58 14.43 0.50
C GLN A 331 -8.77 14.50 1.48
N PHE A 332 -8.89 13.54 2.40
CA PHE A 332 -9.96 13.45 3.39
C PHE A 332 -9.57 14.00 4.77
N ILE A 333 -8.33 14.49 4.93
CA ILE A 333 -7.82 14.97 6.21
C ILE A 333 -7.99 16.48 6.33
N ASP A 334 -8.80 16.90 7.30
CA ASP A 334 -8.78 18.28 7.79
C ASP A 334 -7.77 18.41 8.95
N ARG A 335 -6.59 18.94 8.64
CA ARG A 335 -5.50 19.09 9.61
C ARG A 335 -5.92 19.95 10.81
N GLU A 336 -6.67 21.03 10.57
CA GLU A 336 -6.97 22.02 11.60
C GLU A 336 -8.08 21.52 12.53
N GLN A 337 -9.14 20.95 11.95
CA GLN A 337 -10.24 20.38 12.71
C GLN A 337 -9.78 19.19 13.57
N LEU A 338 -8.95 18.31 13.00
CA LEU A 338 -8.40 17.17 13.72
C LEU A 338 -7.28 17.59 14.68
N GLY A 339 -6.63 18.72 14.42
CA GLY A 339 -5.71 19.34 15.34
C GLY A 339 -4.26 18.86 15.25
N PHE A 340 -3.78 18.59 14.05
CA PHE A 340 -2.38 18.23 13.82
C PHE A 340 -1.52 19.44 13.52
N ASP A 341 -0.29 19.41 14.01
CA ASP A 341 0.77 20.38 13.69
C ASP A 341 1.55 20.01 12.44
N LEU A 342 1.61 18.71 12.13
CA LEU A 342 2.40 18.15 11.02
C LEU A 342 1.62 17.01 10.34
N LEU A 343 1.86 16.80 9.05
CA LEU A 343 1.36 15.69 8.26
C LEU A 343 2.55 14.98 7.60
N LYS A 344 2.61 13.65 7.68
CA LYS A 344 3.65 12.86 6.98
C LYS A 344 3.02 12.10 5.82
N LEU A 345 3.36 12.51 4.61
CA LEU A 345 2.94 11.89 3.35
C LEU A 345 4.00 10.89 2.90
N ILE A 346 3.65 9.62 2.85
CA ILE A 346 4.49 8.55 2.31
C ILE A 346 4.64 8.76 0.80
N TRP A 347 5.87 8.96 0.34
CA TRP A 347 6.19 8.97 -1.08
C TRP A 347 5.89 7.61 -1.75
N SER A 348 5.35 7.67 -2.97
CA SER A 348 5.36 6.55 -3.90
C SER A 348 5.54 7.05 -5.34
N PRO A 349 6.26 6.32 -6.21
CA PRO A 349 6.49 6.72 -7.60
C PRO A 349 5.21 7.04 -8.39
N GLU A 350 4.12 6.35 -8.07
CA GLU A 350 2.82 6.54 -8.70
C GLU A 350 2.22 7.94 -8.49
N MET A 351 2.70 8.68 -7.50
CA MET A 351 2.31 10.07 -7.28
C MET A 351 2.91 11.02 -8.31
N ALA A 352 4.07 10.68 -8.90
CA ALA A 352 4.67 11.44 -9.99
C ALA A 352 4.10 11.06 -11.38
N ASP A 353 3.51 9.87 -11.51
CA ASP A 353 2.81 9.41 -12.73
C ASP A 353 1.43 10.09 -12.90
N ASP A 354 1.44 11.40 -13.14
CA ASP A 354 0.24 12.21 -13.42
C ASP A 354 -0.13 12.19 -14.92
N ASN A 355 -0.58 11.02 -15.40
CA ASN A 355 -1.01 10.86 -16.79
C ASN A 355 -2.27 11.67 -17.14
N SER A 356 -3.05 12.11 -16.15
CA SER A 356 -4.27 12.91 -16.36
C SER A 356 -4.05 14.41 -16.23
N GLY A 357 -2.90 14.85 -15.71
CA GLY A 357 -2.55 16.26 -15.48
C GLY A 357 -3.35 16.95 -14.36
N THR A 358 -4.32 16.28 -13.76
CA THR A 358 -5.23 16.84 -12.75
C THR A 358 -4.89 16.39 -11.33
N ARG A 359 -4.21 15.25 -11.17
CA ARG A 359 -4.00 14.64 -9.86
C ARG A 359 -3.01 15.42 -9.03
N LEU A 360 -1.93 15.91 -9.66
CA LEU A 360 -0.94 16.73 -8.97
C LEU A 360 -1.54 18.07 -8.51
N ASP A 361 -2.41 18.67 -9.32
CA ASP A 361 -3.03 19.95 -9.00
C ASP A 361 -4.06 19.80 -7.86
N THR A 362 -4.89 18.76 -7.89
CA THR A 362 -5.75 18.43 -6.74
C THR A 362 -4.92 18.21 -5.47
N LEU A 363 -3.82 17.45 -5.57
CA LEU A 363 -2.94 17.22 -4.43
C LEU A 363 -2.33 18.51 -3.89
N LYS A 364 -1.88 19.43 -4.77
CA LYS A 364 -1.39 20.76 -4.37
C LYS A 364 -2.46 21.57 -3.66
N GLU A 365 -3.70 21.59 -4.15
CA GLU A 365 -4.80 22.30 -3.49
C GLU A 365 -5.08 21.76 -2.08
N HIS A 366 -4.97 20.44 -1.88
CA HIS A 366 -5.06 19.84 -0.56
C HIS A 366 -3.87 20.25 0.33
N VAL A 367 -2.65 20.16 -0.18
CA VAL A 367 -1.44 20.57 0.56
C VAL A 367 -1.47 22.05 0.95
N ASP A 368 -1.99 22.91 0.07
CA ASP A 368 -2.15 24.34 0.31
C ASP A 368 -3.11 24.63 1.46
N ARG A 369 -4.26 23.94 1.48
CA ARG A 369 -5.22 24.01 2.59
C ARG A 369 -4.65 23.47 3.89
N CYS A 370 -3.86 22.41 3.84
CA CYS A 370 -3.19 21.87 5.01
C CYS A 370 -2.02 22.74 5.48
N GLY A 371 -1.45 23.58 4.61
CA GLY A 371 -0.26 24.39 4.88
C GLY A 371 1.03 23.65 4.53
N ARG A 372 1.68 24.08 3.44
CA ARG A 372 2.91 23.52 2.87
C ARG A 372 4.03 23.25 3.89
N ALA A 373 4.25 24.21 4.79
CA ALA A 373 5.30 24.12 5.82
C ALA A 373 5.04 23.05 6.89
N ARG A 374 3.85 22.43 6.90
CA ARG A 374 3.46 21.37 7.83
C ARG A 374 3.55 19.97 7.21
N LEU A 375 3.89 19.88 5.93
CA LEU A 375 4.00 18.61 5.22
C LEU A 375 5.43 18.07 5.23
N ILE A 376 5.60 16.86 5.73
CA ILE A 376 6.82 16.07 5.66
C ILE A 376 6.64 15.00 4.60
N ILE A 377 7.55 14.91 3.63
CA ILE A 377 7.57 13.79 2.68
C ILE A 377 8.40 12.66 3.28
N ALA A 378 7.72 11.58 3.64
CA ALA A 378 8.31 10.40 4.29
C ALA A 378 8.63 9.31 3.27
N ARG A 379 9.51 8.38 3.65
CA ARG A 379 10.04 7.30 2.79
C ARG A 379 10.67 7.82 1.49
N CYS A 380 11.33 8.97 1.54
CA CYS A 380 12.15 9.47 0.43
C CYS A 380 13.34 8.53 0.18
N ASP A 381 13.23 7.70 -0.84
CA ASP A 381 14.21 6.69 -1.24
C ASP A 381 15.02 7.09 -2.50
N SER A 382 14.70 8.24 -3.09
CA SER A 382 15.24 8.72 -4.35
C SER A 382 15.23 10.24 -4.44
N ASP A 383 16.02 10.79 -5.37
CA ASP A 383 16.01 12.22 -5.73
C ASP A 383 14.65 12.68 -6.27
N GLU A 384 13.94 11.76 -6.96
CA GLU A 384 12.60 12.00 -7.47
C GLU A 384 11.61 12.34 -6.35
N ALA A 385 11.68 11.65 -5.22
CA ALA A 385 10.86 11.95 -4.03
C ALA A 385 11.05 13.39 -3.54
N VAL A 386 12.30 13.88 -3.54
CA VAL A 386 12.63 15.25 -3.12
C VAL A 386 12.06 16.25 -4.12
N ARG A 387 12.28 16.06 -5.42
CA ARG A 387 11.74 16.93 -6.48
C ARG A 387 10.22 16.96 -6.47
N PHE A 388 9.58 15.81 -6.27
CA PHE A 388 8.13 15.73 -6.12
C PHE A 388 7.66 16.55 -4.91
N GLY A 389 8.27 16.36 -3.74
CA GLY A 389 7.95 17.15 -2.55
C GLY A 389 8.14 18.66 -2.75
N GLN A 390 9.20 19.07 -3.45
CA GLN A 390 9.43 20.48 -3.81
C GLN A 390 8.31 21.02 -4.72
N SER A 391 7.80 20.20 -5.65
CA SER A 391 6.68 20.57 -6.52
C SER A 391 5.37 20.78 -5.75
N LEU A 392 5.21 20.13 -4.60
CA LEU A 392 4.12 20.35 -3.64
C LEU A 392 4.39 21.51 -2.67
N GLY A 393 5.58 22.11 -2.73
CA GLY A 393 6.01 23.18 -1.83
C GLY A 393 6.44 22.71 -0.43
N SER A 394 6.64 21.40 -0.22
CA SER A 394 7.26 20.91 1.00
C SER A 394 8.74 21.31 1.05
N THR A 395 9.27 21.41 2.27
CA THR A 395 10.69 21.68 2.54
C THR A 395 11.27 20.69 3.55
N VAL A 396 10.48 19.68 3.97
CA VAL A 396 10.85 18.75 5.05
C VAL A 396 10.71 17.32 4.56
N TYR A 397 11.79 16.55 4.73
CA TYR A 397 11.95 15.24 4.12
C TYR A 397 12.51 14.22 5.11
N GLN A 398 12.11 12.97 4.92
CA GLN A 398 12.60 11.84 5.69
C GLN A 398 12.70 10.60 4.80
N GLY A 399 13.80 9.87 4.89
CA GLY A 399 13.96 8.57 4.24
C GLY A 399 15.42 8.23 3.93
N HIS A 400 15.65 7.01 3.43
CA HIS A 400 17.00 6.49 3.19
C HIS A 400 17.84 7.33 2.23
N TYR A 401 17.22 8.00 1.25
CA TYR A 401 17.95 8.91 0.38
C TYR A 401 18.44 10.14 1.14
N ILE A 402 17.60 10.69 2.02
CA ILE A 402 17.95 11.83 2.88
C ILE A 402 19.07 11.46 3.84
N ASP A 403 19.00 10.27 4.44
CA ASP A 403 20.04 9.74 5.34
C ASP A 403 21.40 9.69 4.65
N ARG A 404 21.42 9.24 3.38
CA ARG A 404 22.65 9.21 2.56
C ARG A 404 23.17 10.59 2.21
N LEU A 405 22.28 11.53 1.86
CA LEU A 405 22.68 12.90 1.58
C LEU A 405 23.30 13.56 2.81
N LEU A 406 22.70 13.36 3.99
CA LEU A 406 23.19 13.89 5.25
C LEU A 406 24.55 13.30 5.64
N ALA A 407 24.77 12.00 5.40
CA ALA A 407 26.06 11.35 5.66
C ALA A 407 27.20 11.81 4.73
N ASN A 408 26.86 12.36 3.57
CA ASN A 408 27.81 12.86 2.56
C ASN A 408 27.97 14.39 2.57
N SER A 409 27.23 15.09 3.44
CA SER A 409 27.29 16.54 3.65
C SER A 409 28.29 16.88 4.74
#